data_AF-A0A6M4JGI7-F1
#
_entry.id   AF-A0A6M4JGI7-F1
#
_cell.length_a   1.000
_cell.length_b   1.000
_cell.length_c   1.000
_cell.angle_alpha   90.00
_cell.angle_beta   90.00
_cell.angle_gamma   90.00
#
_symmetry.space_group_name_H-M   'P 1'
#
loop_
_entity.id
_entity.type
_entity.pdbx_description
1 polymer ?
#
loop_
_entity_poly.entity_id
_entity_poly.type
_entity_poly.pdbx_seq_one_letter_code
_entity_poly.pdbx_strand_id
1 'polypeptide(L)'
;MKRKLFLMLGGVAASMTAIPAMAASCAKKETHKNKDEDKTTTQLVTMLEENKKAKDEPVDKKSSAQYQDMSDIDLTTFKLTIVEPLTEDNIGEHNHNKQVFINTFKGETKIIGKSTGKSIGKSTGKPWEGPTIATMILPDKISLVNADKPLYFNKKDNSAKGSGFITVVKDTNGYLAKFRLFKYDKGGNHKVSTAVYSMYIK
;
A
#
# COMPACT_ATOMS: atom_id res chain seq x y z
N MET A 1 11.20 -10.50 51.98
CA MET A 1 10.87 -9.32 52.81
C MET A 1 11.44 -8.05 52.17
N LYS A 2 10.59 -7.04 52.01
CA LYS A 2 10.83 -5.57 51.98
C LYS A 2 9.93 -4.92 50.92
N ARG A 3 8.73 -4.56 51.37
CA ARG A 3 7.82 -3.61 50.71
C ARG A 3 8.44 -2.20 50.85
N LYS A 4 8.29 -1.35 49.84
CA LYS A 4 8.32 0.10 50.03
C LYS A 4 7.07 0.71 49.42
N LEU A 5 6.30 1.27 50.34
CA LEU A 5 5.10 2.06 50.25
C LEU A 5 5.53 3.52 50.03
N PHE A 6 4.94 4.23 49.08
CA PHE A 6 4.72 5.67 49.20
C PHE A 6 3.34 6.01 48.68
N LEU A 7 2.52 6.50 49.62
CA LEU A 7 1.20 7.07 49.47
C LEU A 7 1.32 8.60 49.39
N MET A 8 0.22 9.22 48.95
CA MET A 8 -0.24 10.59 49.22
C MET A 8 0.02 11.63 48.12
N LEU A 9 -0.89 12.56 47.79
CA LEU A 9 -2.34 12.74 47.97
C LEU A 9 -2.68 14.06 47.23
N GLY A 10 -3.92 14.25 46.79
CA GLY A 10 -4.50 15.56 46.42
C GLY A 10 -4.88 15.66 44.93
N GLY A 11 -6.13 15.86 44.50
CA GLY A 11 -7.34 16.28 45.21
C GLY A 11 -7.61 17.77 45.04
N VAL A 12 -8.26 18.17 43.93
CA VAL A 12 -9.04 19.42 43.77
C VAL A 12 -10.18 19.05 42.79
N ALA A 13 -11.37 18.73 43.29
CA ALA A 13 -12.48 19.61 43.65
C ALA A 13 -13.18 20.25 42.43
N ALA A 14 -14.46 19.89 42.31
CA ALA A 14 -15.41 20.28 41.28
C ALA A 14 -15.91 21.72 41.44
N SER A 15 -16.41 22.31 40.35
CA SER A 15 -17.64 23.12 40.41
C SER A 15 -18.21 23.40 39.02
N MET A 16 -19.51 23.12 38.91
CA MET A 16 -20.41 23.43 37.80
C MET A 16 -20.67 24.93 37.65
N THR A 17 -21.09 25.33 36.45
CA THR A 17 -22.16 26.31 36.07
C THR A 17 -21.82 26.82 34.66
N ALA A 18 -22.70 27.15 33.73
CA ALA A 18 -24.15 27.03 33.56
C ALA A 18 -24.42 27.25 32.05
N ILE A 19 -25.45 26.62 31.50
CA ILE A 19 -25.99 26.89 30.15
C ILE A 19 -26.76 28.23 30.21
N PRO A 20 -26.71 29.07 29.16
CA PRO A 20 -27.89 29.31 28.30
C PRO A 20 -27.47 29.52 26.83
N ALA A 21 -28.28 29.46 25.79
CA ALA A 21 -29.69 29.17 25.59
C ALA A 21 -29.85 28.86 24.08
N MET A 22 -30.98 28.27 23.73
CA MET A 22 -31.39 27.99 22.37
C MET A 22 -31.42 29.25 21.49
N ALA A 23 -30.97 29.11 20.24
CA ALA A 23 -31.51 29.88 19.13
C ALA A 23 -32.07 28.90 18.10
N ALA A 24 -33.38 28.65 18.21
CA ALA A 24 -34.16 28.17 17.08
C ALA A 24 -34.31 29.37 16.12
N SER A 25 -33.71 29.27 14.94
CA SER A 25 -34.10 30.09 13.79
C SER A 25 -34.36 29.16 12.61
N CYS A 26 -35.62 29.11 12.23
CA CYS A 26 -36.10 28.37 11.09
C CYS A 26 -35.56 28.93 9.77
N ALA A 27 -35.32 28.00 8.85
CA ALA A 27 -35.48 28.14 7.42
C ALA A 27 -34.54 29.12 6.69
N LYS A 28 -33.42 28.57 6.23
CA LYS A 28 -33.02 28.74 4.84
C LYS A 28 -32.73 27.36 4.26
N LYS A 29 -33.49 26.99 3.22
CA LYS A 29 -33.19 25.84 2.36
C LYS A 29 -31.82 26.08 1.74
N GLU A 30 -30.78 25.60 2.40
CA GLU A 30 -29.53 25.32 1.72
C GLU A 30 -29.60 23.89 1.23
N THR A 31 -29.57 23.80 -0.09
CA THR A 31 -29.37 22.59 -0.85
C THR A 31 -28.21 21.84 -0.20
N HIS A 32 -28.47 20.68 0.40
CA HIS A 32 -27.43 19.70 0.69
C HIS A 32 -26.84 19.26 -0.66
N LYS A 33 -25.93 20.06 -1.20
CA LYS A 33 -24.84 19.51 -1.98
C LYS A 33 -24.09 18.65 -0.97
N ASN A 34 -24.23 17.33 -1.13
CA ASN A 34 -23.19 16.40 -0.70
C ASN A 34 -21.87 17.00 -1.20
N LYS A 35 -21.16 17.67 -0.29
CA LYS A 35 -19.72 17.70 -0.36
C LYS A 35 -19.38 16.25 -0.07
N ASP A 36 -19.16 15.46 -1.12
CA ASP A 36 -18.23 14.35 -1.02
C ASP A 36 -16.97 14.99 -0.45
N GLU A 37 -16.79 14.87 0.87
CA GLU A 37 -15.50 15.09 1.48
C GLU A 37 -14.58 14.12 0.77
N ASP A 38 -13.68 14.69 -0.02
CA ASP A 38 -12.60 13.98 -0.68
C ASP A 38 -11.78 13.29 0.44
N LYS A 39 -12.12 12.03 0.74
CA LYS A 39 -11.48 11.19 1.77
C LYS A 39 -10.09 10.72 1.33
N THR A 40 -9.43 11.50 0.48
CA THR A 40 -8.09 11.22 0.02
C THR A 40 -7.10 11.46 1.16
N THR A 41 -6.53 10.37 1.68
CA THR A 41 -5.44 10.42 2.66
C THR A 41 -4.11 10.15 1.95
N THR A 42 -3.14 11.05 2.13
CA THR A 42 -1.76 10.84 1.66
C THR A 42 -0.94 10.11 2.73
N GLN A 43 -0.23 9.04 2.35
CA GLN A 43 0.63 8.28 3.27
C GLN A 43 2.10 8.29 2.80
N LEU A 44 3.02 8.31 3.76
CA LEU A 44 4.47 8.24 3.51
C LEU A 44 4.94 6.79 3.39
N VAL A 45 5.84 6.55 2.44
CA VAL A 45 6.51 5.26 2.26
C VAL A 45 7.64 5.13 3.27
N THR A 46 7.73 3.97 3.95
CA THR A 46 8.79 3.69 4.93
C THR A 46 9.76 2.66 4.35
N MET A 47 11.06 2.94 4.43
CA MET A 47 12.10 1.97 4.09
C MET A 47 12.31 0.99 5.25
N LEU A 48 12.34 -0.30 4.94
CA LEU A 48 12.72 -1.33 5.91
C LEU A 48 13.98 -2.02 5.40
N GLU A 49 15.09 -1.86 6.11
CA GLU A 49 16.28 -2.64 5.82
C GLU A 49 16.14 -4.06 6.37
N GLU A 50 15.38 -4.89 5.66
CA GLU A 50 15.27 -6.32 5.93
C GLU A 50 15.85 -7.11 4.75
N ASN A 51 16.67 -8.13 5.03
CA ASN A 51 17.13 -9.11 4.03
C ASN A 51 17.74 -8.47 2.76
N LYS A 52 18.78 -7.63 2.91
CA LYS A 52 19.51 -7.06 1.76
C LYS A 52 20.05 -8.18 0.87
N LYS A 53 19.66 -8.14 -0.40
CA LYS A 53 20.26 -8.96 -1.45
C LYS A 53 21.60 -8.37 -1.85
N ALA A 54 22.54 -9.22 -2.26
CA ALA A 54 23.83 -8.73 -2.70
C ALA A 54 23.65 -7.97 -4.02
N LYS A 55 24.36 -6.85 -4.18
CA LYS A 55 24.35 -6.10 -5.44
C LYS A 55 24.88 -6.99 -6.57
N ASP A 56 24.28 -6.86 -7.75
CA ASP A 56 24.60 -7.59 -8.98
C ASP A 56 24.31 -9.10 -8.93
N GLU A 57 23.78 -9.62 -7.82
CA GLU A 57 23.24 -10.98 -7.74
C GLU A 57 22.06 -11.13 -8.71
N PRO A 58 21.99 -12.23 -9.49
CA PRO A 58 20.86 -12.49 -10.35
C PRO A 58 19.60 -12.68 -9.51
N VAL A 59 18.52 -12.00 -9.89
CA VAL A 59 17.22 -12.09 -9.20
C VAL A 59 16.59 -13.46 -9.39
N ASP A 60 16.76 -14.03 -10.58
CA ASP A 60 16.38 -15.39 -10.93
C ASP A 60 17.40 -15.93 -11.96
N LYS A 61 17.79 -17.20 -11.84
CA LYS A 61 18.77 -17.84 -12.74
C LYS A 61 18.36 -17.83 -14.22
N LYS A 62 17.06 -17.69 -14.50
CA LYS A 62 16.48 -17.65 -15.86
C LYS A 62 16.28 -16.24 -16.39
N SER A 63 16.70 -15.22 -15.64
CA SER A 63 16.54 -13.81 -15.98
C SER A 63 17.89 -13.10 -16.03
N SER A 64 18.03 -12.10 -16.90
CA SER A 64 19.15 -11.13 -16.88
C SER A 64 18.99 -10.07 -15.80
N ALA A 65 17.88 -10.05 -15.07
CA ALA A 65 17.62 -9.05 -14.03
C ALA A 65 18.53 -9.27 -12.83
N GLN A 66 19.04 -8.16 -12.28
CA GLN A 66 19.98 -8.16 -11.17
C GLN A 66 19.49 -7.25 -10.05
N TYR A 67 19.91 -7.58 -8.82
CA TYR A 67 19.73 -6.68 -7.70
C TYR A 67 20.66 -5.47 -7.81
N GLN A 68 20.13 -4.28 -7.52
CA GLN A 68 20.86 -3.01 -7.57
C GLN A 68 20.55 -2.18 -6.33
N ASP A 69 21.55 -1.50 -5.80
CA ASP A 69 21.29 -0.44 -4.81
C ASP A 69 20.58 0.73 -5.50
N MET A 70 19.46 1.15 -4.91
CA MET A 70 18.58 2.22 -5.41
C MET A 70 18.29 3.24 -4.30
N SER A 71 19.21 3.39 -3.35
CA SER A 71 19.10 4.38 -2.26
C SER A 71 19.13 5.83 -2.75
N ASP A 72 19.53 6.06 -4.01
CA ASP A 72 19.54 7.36 -4.67
C ASP A 72 18.15 7.83 -5.15
N ILE A 73 17.15 6.95 -5.14
CA ILE A 73 15.77 7.30 -5.50
C ILE A 73 15.14 8.08 -4.34
N ASP A 74 14.73 9.32 -4.62
CA ASP A 74 14.00 10.16 -3.67
C ASP A 74 12.57 9.65 -3.45
N LEU A 75 12.38 8.95 -2.32
CA LEU A 75 11.08 8.41 -1.93
C LEU A 75 10.08 9.48 -1.51
N THR A 76 10.49 10.72 -1.23
CA THR A 76 9.54 11.79 -0.89
C THR A 76 8.65 12.16 -2.09
N THR A 77 9.05 11.76 -3.29
CA THR A 77 8.26 11.88 -4.51
C THR A 77 7.12 10.86 -4.59
N PHE A 78 7.15 9.82 -3.76
CA PHE A 78 6.16 8.74 -3.76
C PHE A 78 4.94 9.22 -2.97
N LYS A 79 3.87 9.57 -3.69
CA LYS A 79 2.62 10.03 -3.09
C LYS A 79 1.56 8.95 -3.25
N LEU A 80 1.22 8.27 -2.16
CA LEU A 80 0.11 7.31 -2.12
C LEU A 80 -1.21 8.05 -1.84
N THR A 81 -2.17 7.91 -2.73
CA THR A 81 -3.52 8.45 -2.62
C THR A 81 -4.49 7.29 -2.42
N ILE A 82 -5.12 7.20 -1.25
CA ILE A 82 -6.17 6.20 -1.00
C ILE A 82 -7.47 6.65 -1.67
N VAL A 83 -8.02 5.80 -2.52
CA VAL A 83 -9.29 6.01 -3.24
C VAL A 83 -10.43 5.29 -2.52
N GLU A 84 -10.17 4.05 -2.10
CA GLU A 84 -11.11 3.22 -1.34
C GLU A 84 -10.36 2.51 -0.21
N PRO A 85 -10.99 2.27 0.95
CA PRO A 85 -10.35 1.54 2.03
C PRO A 85 -10.07 0.09 1.62
N LEU A 86 -8.91 -0.43 2.00
CA LEU A 86 -8.63 -1.85 1.84
C LEU A 86 -9.33 -2.64 2.95
N THR A 87 -10.14 -3.63 2.59
CA THR A 87 -10.93 -4.45 3.52
C THR A 87 -10.78 -5.93 3.18
N GLU A 88 -11.20 -6.80 4.10
CA GLU A 88 -11.15 -8.25 3.86
C GLU A 88 -11.96 -8.67 2.61
N ASP A 89 -13.04 -7.95 2.29
CA ASP A 89 -13.92 -8.25 1.17
C ASP A 89 -13.30 -7.93 -0.19
N ASN A 90 -12.38 -6.95 -0.23
CA ASN A 90 -11.72 -6.49 -1.46
C ASN A 90 -10.24 -6.91 -1.53
N ILE A 91 -9.76 -7.76 -0.62
CA ILE A 91 -8.42 -8.37 -0.68
C ILE A 91 -8.47 -9.72 -1.40
N GLY A 92 -7.46 -10.00 -2.22
CA GLY A 92 -7.28 -11.30 -2.86
C GLY A 92 -6.60 -12.29 -1.93
N GLU A 93 -6.85 -13.58 -2.11
CA GLU A 93 -6.13 -14.63 -1.37
C GLU A 93 -5.49 -15.61 -2.35
N HIS A 94 -4.24 -15.97 -2.11
CA HIS A 94 -3.51 -16.98 -2.87
C HIS A 94 -2.51 -17.70 -1.96
N ASN A 95 -2.60 -19.04 -1.91
CA ASN A 95 -1.79 -19.89 -1.04
C ASN A 95 -1.77 -19.40 0.42
N HIS A 96 -2.95 -19.09 0.99
CA HIS A 96 -3.16 -18.56 2.35
C HIS A 96 -2.57 -17.17 2.61
N ASN A 97 -2.01 -16.52 1.60
CA ASN A 97 -1.52 -15.14 1.70
C ASN A 97 -2.56 -14.18 1.13
N LYS A 98 -2.83 -13.14 1.90
CA LYS A 98 -3.59 -11.97 1.44
C LYS A 98 -2.73 -11.14 0.50
N GLN A 99 -3.30 -10.71 -0.62
CA GLN A 99 -2.57 -9.97 -1.64
C GLN A 99 -3.43 -8.93 -2.36
N VAL A 100 -2.78 -7.86 -2.78
CA VAL A 100 -3.29 -6.86 -3.73
C VAL A 100 -2.51 -6.97 -5.04
N PHE A 101 -3.06 -6.44 -6.12
CA PHE A 101 -2.35 -6.36 -7.40
C PHE A 101 -1.89 -4.92 -7.66
N ILE A 102 -0.61 -4.76 -7.96
CA ILE A 102 -0.03 -3.48 -8.36
C ILE A 102 0.25 -3.51 -9.86
N ASN A 103 -0.15 -2.44 -10.53
CA ASN A 103 0.16 -2.22 -11.94
C ASN A 103 0.65 -0.79 -12.16
N THR A 104 1.80 -0.65 -12.79
CA THR A 104 2.34 0.65 -13.20
C THR A 104 2.21 0.79 -14.70
N PHE A 105 1.50 1.82 -15.15
CA PHE A 105 1.35 2.13 -16.57
C PHE A 105 1.49 3.64 -16.80
N LYS A 106 2.40 4.03 -17.69
CA LYS A 106 2.67 5.43 -18.05
C LYS A 106 2.91 6.37 -16.84
N GLY A 107 3.65 5.90 -15.84
CA GLY A 107 4.03 6.71 -14.65
C GLY A 107 2.99 6.75 -13.53
N GLU A 108 1.80 6.19 -13.76
CA GLU A 108 0.78 6.02 -12.73
C GLU A 108 0.79 4.57 -12.24
N THR A 109 0.86 4.39 -10.92
CA THR A 109 0.77 3.09 -10.27
C THR A 109 -0.57 2.95 -9.58
N LYS A 110 -1.27 1.86 -9.86
CA LYS A 110 -2.55 1.52 -9.22
C LYS A 110 -2.35 0.32 -8.31
N ILE A 111 -2.90 0.43 -7.10
CA ILE A 111 -3.09 -0.68 -6.17
C ILE A 111 -4.54 -1.13 -6.32
N ILE A 112 -4.72 -2.38 -6.70
CA ILE A 112 -5.98 -2.95 -7.15
C ILE A 112 -6.36 -4.08 -6.21
N GLY A 113 -7.60 -4.05 -5.73
CA GLY A 113 -8.19 -5.09 -4.90
C GLY A 113 -8.51 -6.35 -5.71
N LYS A 114 -9.11 -7.33 -5.04
CA LYS A 114 -9.61 -8.56 -5.65
C LYS A 114 -10.63 -8.23 -6.73
N SER A 115 -10.41 -8.79 -7.92
CA SER A 115 -11.43 -8.78 -8.97
C SER A 115 -12.66 -9.58 -8.50
N THR A 116 -13.82 -8.92 -8.53
CA THR A 116 -15.11 -9.53 -8.22
C THR A 116 -15.78 -10.14 -9.45
N GLY A 117 -15.04 -10.26 -10.57
CA GLY A 117 -15.54 -10.73 -11.85
C GLY A 117 -16.49 -11.92 -11.69
N LYS A 118 -17.79 -11.67 -11.87
CA LYS A 118 -18.83 -12.70 -11.95
C LYS A 118 -18.58 -13.47 -13.24
N SER A 119 -17.80 -14.54 -13.17
CA SER A 119 -18.07 -15.71 -14.00
C SER A 119 -18.86 -16.67 -13.14
N ILE A 120 -20.13 -16.88 -13.50
CA ILE A 120 -20.94 -17.95 -12.93
C ILE A 120 -20.13 -19.25 -13.07
N GLY A 121 -19.61 -19.77 -11.96
CA GLY A 121 -19.01 -21.11 -11.87
C GLY A 121 -17.50 -21.21 -11.61
N LYS A 122 -16.66 -20.18 -11.81
CA LYS A 122 -15.23 -20.18 -11.44
C LYS A 122 -14.76 -18.76 -11.13
N SER A 123 -13.99 -18.55 -10.07
CA SER A 123 -13.40 -17.24 -9.74
C SER A 123 -12.38 -16.83 -10.81
N THR A 124 -12.82 -16.13 -11.85
CA THR A 124 -11.98 -15.78 -13.01
C THR A 124 -12.27 -14.36 -13.49
N GLY A 125 -11.67 -13.37 -12.83
CA GLY A 125 -11.49 -12.02 -13.37
C GLY A 125 -9.99 -11.72 -13.50
N LYS A 126 -9.59 -10.88 -14.47
CA LYS A 126 -8.18 -10.45 -14.55
C LYS A 126 -7.87 -9.57 -13.33
N PRO A 127 -6.65 -9.64 -12.78
CA PRO A 127 -6.33 -8.91 -11.55
C PRO A 127 -6.43 -7.38 -11.71
N TRP A 128 -6.25 -6.85 -12.92
CA TRP A 128 -6.42 -5.42 -13.22
C TRP A 128 -7.89 -4.98 -13.40
N GLU A 129 -8.86 -5.89 -13.26
CA GLU A 129 -10.30 -5.58 -13.32
C GLU A 129 -10.91 -5.40 -11.91
N GLY A 130 -10.12 -5.50 -10.85
CA GLY A 130 -10.56 -5.20 -9.49
C GLY A 130 -10.75 -3.70 -9.22
N PRO A 131 -11.35 -3.33 -8.07
CA PRO A 131 -11.49 -1.95 -7.67
C PRO A 131 -10.12 -1.32 -7.42
N THR A 132 -9.96 -0.05 -7.79
CA THR A 132 -8.74 0.71 -7.45
C THR A 132 -8.84 1.16 -6.00
N ILE A 133 -7.94 0.64 -5.17
CA ILE A 133 -7.86 0.94 -3.74
C ILE A 133 -7.03 2.21 -3.52
N ALA A 134 -5.92 2.32 -4.24
CA ALA A 134 -5.05 3.47 -4.14
C ALA A 134 -4.33 3.72 -5.46
N THR A 135 -3.87 4.95 -5.64
CA THR A 135 -2.98 5.34 -6.73
C THR A 135 -1.69 5.92 -6.17
N MET A 136 -0.62 5.84 -6.95
CA MET A 136 0.66 6.38 -6.58
C MET A 136 1.40 6.87 -7.81
N ILE A 137 1.99 8.06 -7.70
CA ILE A 137 2.88 8.61 -8.71
C ILE A 137 4.30 8.17 -8.38
N LEU A 138 4.99 7.58 -9.36
CA LEU A 138 6.37 7.12 -9.23
C LEU A 138 7.28 7.86 -10.22
N PRO A 139 8.59 7.97 -9.93
CA PRO A 139 9.57 8.41 -10.90
C PRO A 139 9.52 7.60 -12.20
N ASP A 140 9.94 8.21 -13.31
CA ASP A 140 9.94 7.54 -14.61
C ASP A 140 10.76 6.24 -14.57
N LYS A 141 10.25 5.21 -15.27
CA LYS A 141 10.81 3.85 -15.34
C LYS A 141 10.89 3.10 -14.02
N ILE A 142 10.29 3.61 -12.94
CA ILE A 142 10.18 2.89 -11.66
C ILE A 142 8.78 2.30 -11.52
N SER A 143 8.72 1.08 -10.98
CA SER A 143 7.49 0.43 -10.52
C SER A 143 7.73 -0.30 -9.21
N LEU A 144 6.64 -0.84 -8.65
CA LEU A 144 6.71 -1.72 -7.49
C LEU A 144 6.52 -3.18 -7.90
N VAL A 145 7.29 -4.07 -7.29
CA VAL A 145 7.16 -5.52 -7.45
C VAL A 145 7.17 -6.24 -6.11
N ASN A 146 6.70 -7.48 -6.09
CA ASN A 146 6.69 -8.32 -4.89
C ASN A 146 8.07 -8.40 -4.24
N ALA A 147 8.12 -8.33 -2.91
CA ALA A 147 9.38 -8.34 -2.17
C ALA A 147 10.16 -9.67 -2.24
N ASP A 148 9.45 -10.80 -2.22
CA ASP A 148 10.04 -12.14 -2.15
C ASP A 148 10.22 -12.76 -3.53
N LYS A 149 9.25 -12.55 -4.42
CA LYS A 149 9.22 -13.03 -5.81
C LYS A 149 9.03 -11.86 -6.76
N PRO A 150 10.03 -10.99 -6.91
CA PRO A 150 9.93 -9.74 -7.69
C PRO A 150 9.69 -9.96 -9.18
N LEU A 151 9.97 -11.16 -9.69
CA LEU A 151 9.80 -11.51 -11.09
C LEU A 151 8.83 -12.66 -11.26
N TYR A 152 8.07 -12.62 -12.35
CA TYR A 152 7.40 -13.79 -12.91
C TYR A 152 7.89 -14.04 -14.33
N PHE A 153 7.79 -15.30 -14.76
CA PHE A 153 8.22 -15.69 -16.09
C PHE A 153 7.02 -15.82 -17.02
N ASN A 154 7.02 -15.05 -18.09
CA ASN A 154 6.01 -15.20 -19.14
C ASN A 154 6.46 -16.29 -20.11
N LYS A 155 5.71 -17.39 -20.14
CA LYS A 155 5.99 -18.54 -21.00
C LYS A 155 5.88 -18.22 -22.50
N LYS A 156 5.12 -17.18 -22.89
CA LYS A 156 4.86 -16.87 -24.30
C LYS A 156 6.06 -16.23 -24.99
N ASP A 157 6.77 -15.35 -24.29
CA ASP A 157 7.90 -14.58 -24.82
C ASP A 157 9.22 -14.91 -24.12
N ASN A 158 9.22 -15.96 -23.26
CA ASN A 158 10.37 -16.43 -22.49
C ASN A 158 11.06 -15.29 -21.72
N SER A 159 10.29 -14.32 -21.24
CA SER A 159 10.79 -13.11 -20.59
C SER A 159 10.41 -13.02 -19.12
N ALA A 160 11.30 -12.44 -18.31
CA ALA A 160 11.01 -12.10 -16.94
C ALA A 160 10.32 -10.73 -16.88
N LYS A 161 9.23 -10.64 -16.13
CA LYS A 161 8.45 -9.41 -15.93
C LYS A 161 8.27 -9.16 -14.44
N GLY A 162 8.09 -7.90 -14.05
CA GLY A 162 7.84 -7.52 -12.66
C GLY A 162 6.55 -8.15 -12.12
N SER A 163 6.63 -8.80 -10.96
CA SER A 163 5.49 -9.44 -10.29
C SER A 163 4.69 -8.41 -9.49
N GLY A 164 3.48 -8.10 -9.96
CA GLY A 164 2.59 -7.11 -9.33
C GLY A 164 1.78 -7.64 -8.14
N PHE A 165 1.81 -8.94 -7.83
CA PHE A 165 1.06 -9.47 -6.68
C PHE A 165 1.81 -9.18 -5.38
N ILE A 166 1.31 -8.27 -4.55
CA ILE A 166 1.97 -7.85 -3.31
C ILE A 166 1.23 -8.46 -2.13
N THR A 167 1.95 -9.19 -1.29
CA THR A 167 1.41 -9.71 -0.03
C THR A 167 1.14 -8.56 0.93
N VAL A 168 -0.03 -8.59 1.57
CA VAL A 168 -0.43 -7.62 2.59
C VAL A 168 -0.69 -8.32 3.91
N VAL A 169 -0.27 -7.69 5.01
CA VAL A 169 -0.47 -8.21 6.37
C VAL A 169 -1.20 -7.16 7.18
N LYS A 170 -2.30 -7.56 7.83
CA LYS A 170 -3.09 -6.67 8.68
C LYS A 170 -2.43 -6.49 10.04
N ASP A 171 -2.31 -5.25 10.50
CA ASP A 171 -1.92 -4.90 11.86
C ASP A 171 -2.80 -3.74 12.39
N THR A 172 -2.39 -3.12 13.51
CA THR A 172 -3.13 -2.01 14.13
C THR A 172 -3.16 -0.73 13.30
N ASN A 173 -2.26 -0.58 12.32
CA ASN A 173 -2.10 0.61 11.49
C ASN A 173 -2.76 0.47 10.11
N GLY A 174 -3.28 -0.71 9.77
CA GLY A 174 -3.92 -1.02 8.49
C GLY A 174 -3.35 -2.29 7.87
N TYR A 175 -3.19 -2.29 6.55
CA TYR A 175 -2.53 -3.38 5.83
C TYR A 175 -1.14 -2.96 5.39
N LEU A 176 -0.13 -3.62 5.92
CA LEU A 176 1.27 -3.44 5.54
C LEU A 176 1.55 -4.19 4.23
N ALA A 177 1.93 -3.45 3.19
CA ALA A 177 2.38 -4.00 1.91
C ALA A 177 3.90 -3.91 1.82
N LYS A 178 4.58 -5.04 1.51
CA LYS A 178 6.04 -5.08 1.30
C LYS A 178 6.39 -5.27 -0.17
N PHE A 179 7.26 -4.42 -0.70
CA PHE A 179 7.62 -4.42 -2.12
C PHE A 179 9.09 -4.08 -2.35
N ARG A 180 9.57 -4.31 -3.57
CA ARG A 180 10.86 -3.81 -4.07
C ARG A 180 10.62 -2.82 -5.20
N LEU A 181 11.55 -1.90 -5.42
CA LEU A 181 11.54 -1.05 -6.60
C LEU A 181 12.03 -1.87 -7.80
N PHE A 182 11.40 -1.66 -8.94
CA PHE A 182 11.76 -2.29 -10.19
C PHE A 182 11.97 -1.24 -11.26
N LYS A 183 13.20 -1.17 -11.78
CA LYS A 183 13.62 -0.25 -12.83
C LYS A 183 13.55 -0.96 -14.18
N TYR A 184 12.70 -0.45 -15.07
CA TYR A 184 12.64 -0.92 -16.44
C TYR A 184 13.72 -0.27 -17.29
N ASP A 185 14.49 -1.08 -18.02
CA ASP A 185 15.45 -0.58 -19.01
C ASP A 185 15.10 -1.08 -20.41
N LYS A 186 15.36 -0.23 -21.40
CA LYS A 186 15.21 -0.59 -22.81
C LYS A 186 16.31 -1.61 -23.13
N GLY A 187 15.93 -2.86 -23.39
CA GLY A 187 16.86 -3.97 -23.63
C GLY A 187 16.73 -5.13 -22.65
N GLY A 188 15.80 -5.07 -21.68
CA GLY A 188 15.50 -6.22 -20.80
C GLY A 188 16.46 -6.39 -19.62
N ASN A 189 17.42 -5.48 -19.43
CA ASN A 189 18.33 -5.45 -18.29
C ASN A 189 17.66 -4.81 -17.07
N HIS A 190 16.54 -5.39 -16.65
CA HIS A 190 15.78 -4.88 -15.53
C HIS A 190 16.57 -4.95 -14.22
N LYS A 191 16.32 -4.00 -13.32
CA LYS A 191 16.98 -3.96 -12.01
C LYS A 191 15.94 -3.99 -10.90
N VAL A 192 16.23 -4.75 -9.85
CA VAL A 192 15.39 -4.86 -8.65
C VAL A 192 16.16 -4.25 -7.49
N SER A 193 15.53 -3.45 -6.64
CA SER A 193 16.20 -2.90 -5.46
C SER A 193 16.72 -3.99 -4.53
N THR A 194 17.93 -3.80 -3.97
CA THR A 194 18.46 -4.64 -2.88
C THR A 194 17.67 -4.47 -1.59
N ALA A 195 17.09 -3.29 -1.36
CA ALA A 195 16.22 -2.97 -0.22
C ALA A 195 14.76 -3.41 -0.44
N VAL A 196 14.07 -3.73 0.66
CA VAL A 196 12.62 -3.90 0.73
C VAL A 196 12.01 -2.61 1.27
N TYR A 197 10.89 -2.22 0.71
CA TYR A 197 10.13 -1.04 1.10
C TYR A 197 8.78 -1.47 1.63
N SER A 198 8.19 -0.63 2.45
CA SER A 198 6.88 -0.89 3.02
C SER A 198 6.00 0.36 3.00
N MET A 199 4.71 0.13 2.86
CA MET A 199 3.71 1.17 3.02
C MET A 199 2.47 0.59 3.69
N TYR A 200 1.77 1.44 4.42
CA TYR A 200 0.46 1.12 4.94
C TYR A 200 -0.61 1.51 3.93
N ILE A 201 -1.58 0.63 3.76
CA ILE A 201 -2.81 0.88 3.02
C ILE A 201 -3.93 0.79 4.06
N LYS A 202 -4.70 1.87 4.20
CA LYS A 202 -5.74 2.02 5.22
C LYS A 202 -7.11 1.90 4.61
#